data_AF-A0A291GAR5-F1
#
_entry.id   AF-A0A291GAR5-F1
#
_cell.length_a   1.000
_cell.length_b   1.000
_cell.length_c   1.000
_cell.angle_alpha   90.00
_cell.angle_beta   90.00
_cell.angle_gamma   90.00
#
_symmetry.space_group_name_H-M   'P 1'
#
loop_
_entity.id
_entity.type
_entity.pdbx_description
1 polymer ?
#
loop_
_entity_poly.entity_id
_entity_poly.type
_entity_poly.pdbx_seq_one_letter_code
_entity_poly.pdbx_strand_id
1 'polypeptide(L)'
;MSRKSPPLRLALVLMSALLSACQMSAPDTEILRAADTPGAPPGADPEACYARHVTPAIIETVTEHVMVQPPQIDSSGAVAYPAVYRTETRQEIVRERKELWFETLCREDWTPEFIASVQRALLVRGYFQGAVNGKMDHATRRAIRAYQLEQGVDSEVLSIAAARQLGLKEVPREE
;
A
#
# COMPACT_ATOMS: atom_id res chain seq x y z
N MET A 1 65.72 -41.41 -0.78
CA MET A 1 65.73 -40.53 0.41
C MET A 1 64.67 -39.47 0.27
N SER A 2 63.84 -39.36 1.31
CA SER A 2 62.70 -38.47 1.50
C SER A 2 63.08 -36.98 1.46
N ARG A 3 62.19 -36.13 0.95
CA ARG A 3 61.77 -34.88 1.60
C ARG A 3 60.44 -34.38 1.01
N LYS A 4 59.41 -34.43 1.86
CA LYS A 4 58.08 -33.82 1.69
C LYS A 4 58.15 -32.32 2.01
N SER A 5 57.36 -31.51 1.31
CA SER A 5 56.99 -30.14 1.71
C SER A 5 55.48 -29.91 1.42
N PRO A 6 54.77 -29.12 2.26
CA PRO A 6 53.30 -29.19 2.44
C PRO A 6 52.50 -28.23 1.53
N PRO A 7 51.17 -28.41 1.40
CA PRO A 7 50.34 -27.49 0.64
C PRO A 7 50.03 -26.20 1.42
N LEU A 8 50.30 -25.08 0.76
CA LEU A 8 49.92 -23.72 1.15
C LEU A 8 48.38 -23.64 1.20
N ARG A 9 47.78 -23.69 2.40
CA ARG A 9 46.35 -23.47 2.58
C ARG A 9 46.05 -21.98 2.40
N LEU A 10 45.47 -21.67 1.25
CA LEU A 10 44.95 -20.38 0.84
C LEU A 10 43.98 -19.84 1.91
N ALA A 11 44.42 -18.81 2.63
CA ALA A 11 43.54 -18.01 3.47
C ALA A 11 42.66 -17.16 2.56
N LEU A 12 41.42 -17.58 2.36
CA LEU A 12 40.40 -16.84 1.62
C LEU A 12 39.14 -16.72 2.48
N VAL A 13 39.23 -15.94 3.56
CA VAL A 13 38.06 -15.48 4.32
C VAL A 13 37.50 -14.27 3.58
N LEU A 14 36.70 -14.53 2.55
CA LEU A 14 35.93 -13.53 1.82
C LEU A 14 34.75 -13.09 2.69
N MET A 15 34.93 -11.95 3.37
CA MET A 15 33.99 -10.81 3.45
C MET A 15 32.53 -11.11 3.04
N SER A 16 31.78 -11.79 3.92
CA SER A 16 30.35 -12.00 3.78
C SER A 16 29.57 -10.72 4.12
N ALA A 17 29.31 -9.95 3.06
CA ALA A 17 28.09 -9.19 2.79
C ALA A 17 27.22 -8.74 4.00
N LEU A 18 27.40 -7.49 4.40
CA LEU A 18 26.39 -6.69 5.12
C LEU A 18 25.27 -6.28 4.14
N LEU A 19 24.42 -7.21 3.74
CA LEU A 19 23.13 -6.89 3.10
C LEU A 19 22.14 -6.57 4.22
N SER A 20 22.15 -5.31 4.66
CA SER A 20 21.07 -4.76 5.49
C SER A 20 19.81 -4.70 4.64
N ALA A 21 18.94 -5.69 4.79
CA ALA A 21 17.63 -5.69 4.16
C ALA A 21 16.76 -4.61 4.83
N CYS A 22 16.38 -3.57 4.09
CA CYS A 22 15.28 -2.70 4.50
C CYS A 22 14.01 -3.57 4.57
N GLN A 23 13.60 -3.95 5.78
CA GLN A 23 12.28 -4.52 6.01
C GLN A 23 11.27 -3.38 5.91
N MET A 24 10.65 -3.23 4.74
CA MET A 24 9.45 -2.43 4.60
C MET A 24 8.31 -3.26 5.20
N SER A 25 7.96 -3.00 6.46
CA SER A 25 6.81 -3.63 7.11
C SER A 25 5.56 -3.29 6.29
N ALA A 26 4.91 -4.31 5.72
CA ALA A 26 3.60 -4.11 5.11
C ALA A 26 2.61 -3.66 6.21
N PRO A 27 1.65 -2.79 5.92
CA PRO A 27 0.62 -2.44 6.89
C PRO A 27 -0.16 -3.72 7.24
N ASP A 28 -0.10 -4.12 8.51
CA ASP A 28 -0.89 -5.23 9.03
C ASP A 28 -2.37 -4.91 8.84
N THR A 29 -3.03 -5.60 7.92
CA THR A 29 -4.48 -5.47 7.76
C THR A 29 -5.15 -6.39 8.77
N GLU A 30 -5.53 -5.81 9.90
CA GLU A 30 -6.24 -6.50 10.97
C GLU A 30 -7.71 -6.69 10.56
N ILE A 31 -8.16 -7.95 10.46
CA ILE A 31 -9.56 -8.32 10.29
C ILE A 31 -10.06 -8.79 11.66
N LEU A 32 -11.00 -8.03 12.23
CA LEU A 32 -11.57 -8.28 13.55
C LEU A 32 -13.10 -8.21 13.48
N ARG A 33 -13.79 -8.87 14.41
CA ARG A 33 -15.25 -8.71 14.59
C ARG A 33 -15.54 -7.34 15.18
N ALA A 34 -16.66 -6.71 14.78
CA ALA A 34 -17.03 -5.39 15.30
C ALA A 34 -17.11 -5.35 16.83
N ALA A 35 -17.68 -6.40 17.45
CA ALA A 35 -17.78 -6.51 18.91
C ALA A 35 -16.42 -6.48 19.63
N ASP A 36 -15.35 -6.94 18.96
CA ASP A 36 -14.01 -7.07 19.52
C ASP A 36 -13.08 -5.91 19.13
N THR A 37 -13.57 -4.91 18.38
CA THR A 37 -12.72 -3.89 17.76
C THR A 37 -12.92 -2.51 18.38
N PRO A 38 -11.94 -1.97 19.12
CA PRO A 38 -11.95 -0.57 19.54
C PRO A 38 -12.01 0.36 18.32
N GLY A 39 -13.08 1.16 18.22
CA GLY A 39 -13.26 2.12 17.12
C GLY A 39 -14.01 1.58 15.90
N ALA A 40 -14.70 0.44 15.99
CA ALA A 40 -15.64 0.00 14.96
C ALA A 40 -16.66 1.12 14.61
N PRO A 41 -17.11 1.21 13.34
CA PRO A 41 -18.07 2.23 12.94
C PRO A 41 -19.35 2.22 13.80
N PRO A 42 -19.91 3.39 14.15
CA PRO A 42 -21.18 3.47 14.88
C PRO A 42 -22.29 2.71 14.12
N GLY A 43 -23.02 1.83 14.80
CA GLY A 43 -24.09 1.03 14.20
C GLY A 43 -23.62 -0.20 13.43
N ALA A 44 -22.35 -0.60 13.55
CA ALA A 44 -21.84 -1.84 12.99
C ALA A 44 -22.59 -3.08 13.54
N ASP A 45 -22.95 -4.00 12.65
CA ASP A 45 -23.42 -5.34 13.03
C ASP A 45 -22.35 -6.04 13.90
N PRO A 46 -22.66 -6.43 15.14
CA PRO A 46 -21.69 -7.03 16.06
C PRO A 46 -21.11 -8.36 15.57
N GLU A 47 -21.86 -9.12 14.76
CA GLU A 47 -21.43 -10.42 14.24
C GLU A 47 -20.61 -10.30 12.94
N ALA A 48 -20.67 -9.14 12.28
CA ALA A 48 -19.93 -8.88 11.06
C ALA A 48 -18.45 -8.57 11.34
N CYS A 49 -17.59 -8.99 10.42
CA CYS A 49 -16.17 -8.68 10.46
C CYS A 49 -15.88 -7.38 9.70
N TYR A 50 -14.99 -6.58 10.24
CA TYR A 50 -14.58 -5.31 9.65
C TYR A 50 -13.07 -5.30 9.43
N ALA A 51 -12.67 -4.70 8.31
CA ALA A 51 -11.30 -4.39 8.03
C ALA A 51 -11.08 -2.88 8.20
N ARG A 52 -9.97 -2.54 8.85
CA ARG A 52 -9.49 -1.17 8.98
C ARG A 52 -8.28 -0.98 8.07
N HIS A 53 -8.44 -0.15 7.05
CA HIS A 53 -7.36 0.22 6.15
C HIS A 53 -6.89 1.65 6.43
N VAL A 54 -5.61 1.82 6.72
CA VAL A 54 -5.00 3.13 6.99
C VAL A 54 -4.08 3.50 5.82
N THR A 55 -4.44 4.56 5.10
CA THR A 55 -3.54 5.22 4.17
C THR A 55 -2.71 6.24 4.94
N PRO A 56 -1.37 6.09 5.03
CA PRO A 56 -0.54 6.99 5.82
C PRO A 56 -0.45 8.38 5.18
N ALA A 57 -0.22 9.39 6.03
CA ALA A 57 0.12 10.71 5.55
C ALA A 57 1.50 10.70 4.87
N ILE A 58 1.65 11.48 3.79
CA ILE A 58 2.97 11.81 3.24
C ILE A 58 3.28 13.25 3.64
N ILE A 59 4.38 13.40 4.37
CA ILE A 59 4.95 14.69 4.76
C ILE A 59 6.23 14.85 3.95
N GLU A 60 6.33 15.95 3.22
CA GLU A 60 7.50 16.28 2.41
C GLU A 60 8.14 17.58 2.88
N THR A 61 9.46 17.68 2.71
CA THR A 61 10.19 18.93 2.92
C THR A 61 10.20 19.71 1.61
N VAL A 62 9.35 20.72 1.53
CA VAL A 62 9.24 21.57 0.33
C VAL A 62 10.24 22.72 0.44
N THR A 63 11.09 22.87 -0.58
CA THR A 63 12.01 24.00 -0.72
C THR A 63 11.54 24.88 -1.88
N GLU A 64 11.29 26.15 -1.60
CA GLU A 64 10.78 27.12 -2.58
C GLU A 64 11.74 28.31 -2.69
N HIS A 65 11.96 28.80 -3.92
CA HIS A 65 12.69 30.04 -4.17
C HIS A 65 11.71 31.19 -4.34
N VAL A 66 11.39 31.85 -3.24
CA VAL A 66 10.44 32.96 -3.22
C VAL A 66 11.13 34.22 -3.73
N MET A 67 10.59 34.83 -4.79
CA MET A 67 11.08 36.12 -5.28
C MET A 67 10.72 37.20 -4.26
N VAL A 68 11.73 37.82 -3.67
CA VAL A 68 11.55 38.90 -2.69
C VAL A 68 11.53 40.26 -3.36
N GLN A 69 12.23 40.39 -4.49
CA GLN A 69 12.27 41.62 -5.28
C GLN A 69 12.28 41.28 -6.78
N PRO A 70 11.37 41.87 -7.58
CA PRO A 70 11.39 41.70 -9.02
C PRO A 70 12.59 42.42 -9.66
N PRO A 71 12.97 42.06 -10.89
CA PRO A 71 14.05 42.75 -11.58
C PRO A 71 13.64 44.18 -11.90
N GLN A 72 14.59 45.11 -11.82
CA GLN A 72 14.39 46.51 -12.21
C GLN A 72 14.85 46.71 -13.65
N ILE A 73 14.01 47.33 -14.47
CA ILE A 73 14.26 47.59 -15.89
C ILE A 73 14.44 49.10 -16.09
N ASP A 74 15.47 49.50 -16.84
CA ASP A 74 15.72 50.90 -17.17
C ASP A 74 14.88 51.40 -18.36
N SER A 75 15.00 52.69 -18.68
CA SER A 75 14.28 53.33 -19.78
C SER A 75 14.66 52.81 -21.18
N SER A 76 15.78 52.10 -21.30
CA SER A 76 16.21 51.46 -22.56
C SER A 76 15.60 50.07 -22.74
N GLY A 77 14.89 49.55 -21.73
CA GLY A 77 14.33 48.20 -21.71
C GLY A 77 15.33 47.14 -21.23
N ALA A 78 16.51 47.54 -20.75
CA ALA A 78 17.52 46.61 -20.23
C ALA A 78 17.32 46.37 -18.72
N VAL A 79 17.70 45.18 -18.24
CA VAL A 79 17.65 44.85 -16.81
C VAL A 79 18.78 45.58 -16.09
N ALA A 80 18.43 46.58 -15.28
CA ALA A 80 19.36 47.35 -14.46
C ALA A 80 19.74 46.60 -13.18
N TYR A 81 18.80 45.91 -12.56
CA TYR A 81 19.04 45.07 -11.39
C TYR A 81 18.30 43.72 -11.52
N PRO A 82 18.97 42.58 -11.29
CA PRO A 82 18.32 41.29 -11.37
C PRO A 82 17.33 41.08 -10.22
N ALA A 83 16.43 40.12 -10.38
CA ALA A 83 15.52 39.72 -9.30
C ALA A 83 16.30 39.14 -8.12
N VAL A 84 15.81 39.39 -6.91
CA VAL A 84 16.36 38.81 -5.67
C VAL A 84 15.41 37.73 -5.18
N TYR A 85 15.96 36.58 -4.80
CA TYR A 85 15.22 35.42 -4.31
C TYR A 85 15.69 35.03 -2.90
N ARG A 86 14.79 34.42 -2.14
CA ARG A 86 15.06 33.79 -0.86
C ARG A 86 14.63 32.32 -0.93
N THR A 87 15.47 31.45 -0.40
CA THR A 87 15.13 30.03 -0.23
C THR A 87 14.33 29.86 1.05
N GLU A 88 13.13 29.31 0.94
CA GLU A 88 12.27 28.95 2.07
C GLU A 88 12.09 27.44 2.10
N THR A 89 12.26 26.83 3.28
CA THR A 89 12.11 25.39 3.48
C THR A 89 11.07 25.14 4.57
N ARG A 90 10.03 24.35 4.27
CA ARG A 90 8.99 24.00 5.24
C ARG A 90 8.57 22.54 5.11
N GLN A 91 8.03 21.99 6.19
CA GLN A 91 7.34 20.70 6.17
C GLN A 91 5.92 20.93 5.66
N GLU A 92 5.51 20.16 4.65
CA GLU A 92 4.18 20.23 4.06
C GLU A 92 3.55 18.85 4.04
N ILE A 93 2.30 18.74 4.50
CA ILE A 93 1.52 17.50 4.39
C ILE A 93 0.97 17.45 2.97
N VAL A 94 1.70 16.78 2.08
CA VAL A 94 1.32 16.65 0.66
C VAL A 94 0.16 15.66 0.49
N ARG A 95 0.02 14.72 1.42
CA ARG A 95 -1.13 13.81 1.46
C ARG A 95 -1.54 13.52 2.89
N GLU A 96 -2.81 13.77 3.20
CA GLU A 96 -3.38 13.49 4.50
C GLU A 96 -3.52 12.00 4.79
N ARG A 97 -3.43 11.63 6.08
CA ARG A 97 -3.77 10.28 6.54
C ARG A 97 -5.27 10.06 6.35
N LYS A 98 -5.64 8.90 5.82
CA LYS A 98 -7.05 8.48 5.74
C LYS A 98 -7.22 7.11 6.38
N GLU A 99 -8.32 6.95 7.09
CA GLU A 99 -8.72 5.69 7.69
C GLU A 99 -10.06 5.27 7.08
N LEU A 100 -10.10 4.05 6.54
CA LEU A 100 -11.27 3.47 5.91
C LEU A 100 -11.67 2.22 6.67
N TRP A 101 -12.91 2.20 7.13
CA TRP A 101 -13.55 1.05 7.73
C TRP A 101 -14.56 0.46 6.77
N PHE A 102 -14.52 -0.85 6.57
CA PHE A 102 -15.48 -1.55 5.72
C PHE A 102 -15.73 -2.98 6.19
N GLU A 103 -16.94 -3.45 5.99
CA GLU A 103 -17.33 -4.84 6.25
C GLU A 103 -16.58 -5.78 5.31
N THR A 104 -16.08 -6.90 5.83
CA THR A 104 -15.35 -7.94 5.10
C THR A 104 -15.85 -9.31 5.54
N LEU A 105 -15.51 -10.34 4.76
CA LEU A 105 -15.65 -11.73 5.22
C LEU A 105 -14.82 -11.98 6.48
N CYS A 106 -15.37 -12.79 7.39
CA CYS A 106 -14.65 -13.24 8.57
C CYS A 106 -13.54 -14.21 8.20
N ARG A 107 -12.55 -14.37 9.10
CA ARG A 107 -11.36 -15.21 8.83
C ARG A 107 -11.75 -16.65 8.49
N GLU A 108 -12.79 -17.16 9.13
CA GLU A 108 -13.27 -18.52 8.96
C GLU A 108 -13.91 -18.77 7.58
N ASP A 109 -14.42 -17.72 6.93
CA ASP A 109 -15.04 -17.80 5.59
C ASP A 109 -14.01 -17.85 4.46
N TRP A 110 -12.74 -17.54 4.74
CA TRP A 110 -11.65 -17.53 3.75
C TRP A 110 -11.13 -18.94 3.45
N THR A 111 -12.00 -19.80 2.91
CA THR A 111 -11.63 -21.15 2.47
C THR A 111 -10.90 -21.14 1.12
N PRO A 112 -10.08 -22.17 0.80
CA PRO A 112 -9.46 -22.29 -0.50
C PRO A 112 -10.47 -22.25 -1.67
N GLU A 113 -11.66 -22.82 -1.47
CA GLU A 113 -12.74 -22.85 -2.45
C GLU A 113 -13.34 -21.45 -2.68
N PHE A 114 -13.49 -20.68 -1.60
CA PHE A 114 -13.94 -19.30 -1.69
C PHE A 114 -12.88 -18.42 -2.37
N ILE A 115 -11.61 -18.57 -2.00
CA ILE A 115 -10.50 -17.86 -2.65
C ILE A 115 -10.43 -18.20 -4.15
N ALA A 116 -10.62 -19.46 -4.52
CA ALA A 116 -10.69 -19.85 -5.93
C ALA A 116 -11.89 -19.20 -6.66
N SER A 117 -13.00 -18.98 -5.95
CA SER A 117 -14.16 -18.25 -6.49
C SER A 117 -13.85 -16.77 -6.69
N VAL A 118 -13.15 -16.13 -5.74
CA VAL A 118 -12.64 -14.76 -5.88
C VAL A 118 -11.71 -14.65 -7.09
N GLN A 119 -10.72 -15.53 -7.20
CA GLN A 119 -9.78 -15.55 -8.32
C GLN A 119 -10.49 -15.71 -9.66
N ARG A 120 -11.48 -16.62 -9.77
CA ARG A 120 -12.32 -16.76 -10.98
C ARG A 120 -13.09 -15.50 -11.31
N ALA A 121 -13.76 -14.90 -10.31
CA ALA A 121 -14.58 -13.71 -10.51
C ALA A 121 -13.74 -12.51 -10.96
N LEU A 122 -12.53 -12.35 -10.41
CA LEU A 122 -11.56 -11.31 -10.78
C LEU A 122 -10.89 -11.58 -12.13
N LEU A 123 -10.62 -12.84 -12.47
CA LEU A 123 -10.06 -13.24 -13.76
C LEU A 123 -11.01 -12.87 -14.92
N VAL A 124 -12.30 -13.20 -14.78
CA VAL A 124 -13.33 -12.88 -15.78
C VAL A 124 -13.48 -11.36 -15.97
N ARG A 125 -13.23 -10.57 -14.92
CA ARG A 125 -13.26 -9.10 -14.96
C ARG A 125 -11.93 -8.46 -15.36
N GLY A 126 -10.89 -9.27 -15.62
CA GLY A 126 -9.58 -8.78 -16.08
C GLY A 126 -8.63 -8.27 -14.98
N TYR A 127 -8.99 -8.39 -13.70
CA TYR A 127 -8.16 -7.91 -12.57
C TYR A 127 -7.15 -8.94 -12.07
N PHE A 128 -7.40 -10.23 -12.30
CA PHE A 128 -6.50 -11.31 -11.89
C PHE A 128 -5.84 -11.96 -13.11
N GLN A 129 -4.56 -12.29 -12.97
CA GLN A 129 -3.78 -13.01 -13.96
C GLN A 129 -3.08 -14.18 -13.26
N GLY A 130 -3.26 -15.40 -13.77
CA GLY A 130 -2.62 -16.60 -13.23
C GLY A 130 -3.60 -17.76 -13.06
N ALA A 131 -3.07 -18.84 -12.49
CA ALA A 131 -3.87 -20.03 -12.19
C ALA A 131 -4.78 -19.79 -10.99
N VAL A 132 -6.02 -20.27 -11.09
CA VAL A 132 -6.95 -20.34 -9.96
C VAL A 132 -6.48 -21.47 -9.04
N ASN A 133 -5.78 -21.10 -7.96
CA ASN A 133 -5.10 -22.02 -7.06
C ASN A 133 -5.70 -22.04 -5.64
N GLY A 134 -6.69 -21.19 -5.36
CA GLY A 134 -7.34 -21.11 -4.04
C GLY A 134 -6.44 -20.56 -2.94
N LYS A 135 -5.31 -19.93 -3.27
CA LYS A 135 -4.37 -19.37 -2.30
C LYS A 135 -4.48 -17.86 -2.26
N MET A 136 -4.63 -17.31 -1.05
CA MET A 136 -4.58 -15.86 -0.82
C MET A 136 -3.13 -15.38 -0.88
N ASP A 137 -2.59 -15.32 -2.10
CA ASP A 137 -1.22 -14.87 -2.39
C ASP A 137 -1.18 -13.37 -2.78
N HIS A 138 0.03 -12.86 -3.04
CA HIS A 138 0.22 -11.47 -3.43
C HIS A 138 -0.49 -11.13 -4.76
N ALA A 139 -0.57 -12.08 -5.70
CA ALA A 139 -1.27 -11.85 -6.96
C ALA A 139 -2.77 -11.67 -6.73
N THR A 140 -3.36 -12.49 -5.84
CA THR A 140 -4.76 -12.45 -5.46
C THR A 140 -5.08 -11.15 -4.71
N ARG A 141 -4.29 -10.79 -3.70
CA ARG A 141 -4.46 -9.53 -2.94
C ARG A 141 -4.33 -8.28 -3.81
N ARG A 142 -3.35 -8.25 -4.72
CA ARG A 142 -3.20 -7.16 -5.69
C ARG A 142 -4.42 -7.06 -6.62
N ALA A 143 -4.96 -8.18 -7.07
CA ALA A 143 -6.16 -8.20 -7.92
C ALA A 143 -7.40 -7.69 -7.17
N ILE A 144 -7.57 -8.07 -5.89
CA ILE A 144 -8.62 -7.55 -5.01
C ILE A 144 -8.49 -6.03 -4.90
N ARG A 145 -7.30 -5.53 -4.56
CA ARG A 145 -7.04 -4.08 -4.46
C ARG A 145 -7.34 -3.35 -5.76
N ALA A 146 -6.87 -3.87 -6.90
CA ALA A 146 -7.11 -3.25 -8.20
C ALA A 146 -8.60 -3.17 -8.55
N TYR A 147 -9.38 -4.22 -8.26
CA TYR A 147 -10.82 -4.24 -8.47
C TYR A 147 -11.57 -3.21 -7.61
N GLN A 148 -11.12 -3.06 -6.36
CA GLN A 148 -11.77 -2.19 -5.38
C GLN A 148 -11.35 -0.72 -5.50
N LEU A 149 -10.22 -0.42 -6.14
CA LEU A 149 -9.71 0.94 -6.29
C LEU A 149 -10.71 1.85 -7.01
N GLU A 150 -11.36 1.31 -8.04
CA GLU A 150 -12.41 2.02 -8.80
C GLU A 150 -13.67 2.32 -7.97
N GLN A 151 -13.85 1.57 -6.87
CA GLN A 151 -14.96 1.73 -5.92
C GLN A 151 -14.56 2.61 -4.72
N GLY A 152 -13.37 3.23 -4.76
CA GLY A 152 -12.85 4.08 -3.70
C GLY A 152 -12.25 3.32 -2.51
N VAL A 153 -12.05 2.00 -2.63
CA VAL A 153 -11.51 1.15 -1.57
C VAL A 153 -10.10 0.69 -1.98
N ASP A 154 -9.08 1.41 -1.50
CA ASP A 154 -7.67 1.09 -1.77
C ASP A 154 -7.12 0.02 -0.81
N SER A 155 -7.71 -1.18 -0.77
CA SER A 155 -7.31 -2.24 0.19
C SER A 155 -7.15 -3.62 -0.46
N GLU A 156 -6.24 -4.43 0.09
CA GLU A 156 -6.01 -5.83 -0.30
C GLU A 156 -7.02 -6.81 0.31
N VAL A 157 -7.87 -6.35 1.22
CA VAL A 157 -8.95 -7.15 1.83
C VAL A 157 -10.25 -6.91 1.07
N LEU A 158 -10.95 -8.00 0.74
CA LEU A 158 -12.19 -7.94 -0.03
C LEU A 158 -13.35 -7.47 0.85
N SER A 159 -13.89 -6.29 0.53
CA SER A 159 -15.10 -5.78 1.16
C SER A 159 -16.33 -6.62 0.78
N ILE A 160 -17.33 -6.66 1.67
CA ILE A 160 -18.62 -7.31 1.39
C ILE A 160 -19.33 -6.64 0.21
N ALA A 161 -19.21 -5.31 0.07
CA ALA A 161 -19.71 -4.58 -1.08
C ALA A 161 -19.11 -5.10 -2.40
N ALA A 162 -17.78 -5.25 -2.46
CA ALA A 162 -17.09 -5.81 -3.61
C ALA A 162 -17.45 -7.29 -3.84
N ALA A 163 -17.55 -8.09 -2.77
CA ALA A 163 -17.96 -9.50 -2.86
C ALA A 163 -19.36 -9.65 -3.44
N ARG A 164 -20.31 -8.77 -3.07
CA ARG A 164 -21.65 -8.71 -3.66
C ARG A 164 -21.61 -8.39 -5.15
N GLN A 165 -20.83 -7.39 -5.56
CA GLN A 165 -20.66 -7.05 -6.98
C GLN A 165 -19.97 -8.15 -7.80
N LEU A 166 -19.12 -8.96 -7.15
CA LEU A 166 -18.51 -10.14 -7.75
C LEU A 166 -19.48 -11.33 -7.85
N GLY A 167 -20.65 -11.26 -7.21
CA GLY A 167 -21.62 -12.36 -7.12
C GLY A 167 -21.21 -13.46 -6.13
N LEU A 168 -20.36 -13.13 -5.15
CA LEU A 168 -19.81 -14.06 -4.16
C LEU A 168 -20.51 -13.99 -2.81
N LYS A 169 -21.35 -12.98 -2.60
CA LYS A 169 -22.16 -12.79 -1.40
C LYS A 169 -23.55 -12.29 -1.79
N GLU A 170 -24.52 -12.65 -0.98
CA GLU A 170 -25.93 -12.27 -1.11
C GLU A 170 -26.11 -10.74 -1.02
N VAL A 171 -27.00 -10.20 -1.86
CA VAL A 171 -27.44 -8.80 -1.79
C VAL A 171 -28.71 -8.74 -0.93
N PRO A 172 -28.76 -7.90 0.12
CA PRO A 172 -29.96 -7.72 0.93
C PRO A 172 -31.13 -7.24 0.07
N ARG A 173 -32.35 -7.67 0.39
CA ARG A 173 -33.56 -7.14 -0.25
C ARG A 173 -33.86 -5.76 0.37
N GLU A 174 -34.07 -4.75 -0.47
CA GLU A 174 -34.62 -3.47 -0.02
C GLU A 174 -36.08 -3.68 0.40
N GLU A 175 -36.40 -3.33 1.65
CA GLU A 175 -37.78 -3.34 2.20
C GLU A 175 -38.47 -2.00 1.96
#